data_AF-A0A3D1VK05-F1
#
_entry.id   AF-A0A3D1VK05-F1
#
_cell.length_a   1.000
_cell.length_b   1.000
_cell.length_c   1.000
_cell.angle_alpha   90.00
_cell.angle_beta   90.00
_cell.angle_gamma   90.00
#
_symmetry.space_group_name_H-M   'P 1'
#
loop_
_entity.id
_entity.type
_entity.pdbx_description
1 polymer ?
#
loop_
_entity_poly.entity_id
_entity_poly.type
_entity_poly.pdbx_seq_one_letter_code
_entity_poly.pdbx_strand_id
1 'polypeptide(L)'
;MEKRKHIWSLLFLLVLMAFTFFLLFRQLNIQDLMDTITGFEPVFLVAGMGMVVLFLCCEAFVFRIVLKGIDHPIRRISALVYAGIDFYFSCITPSANGGQPAQAYYMTKDGVPLSKSGITILVYGMMYKAVLLLFGMFALCMVPSYVFGESTLLMVLFLFGAVCDVAVFVLCLFAIFHPDCIRRP
;
A
#
# COMPACT_ATOMS: atom_id res chain seq x y z
N MET A 1 -0.48 -21.16 21.42
CA MET A 1 0.88 -21.01 20.86
C MET A 1 1.01 -19.86 19.84
N GLU A 2 -0.09 -19.35 19.27
CA GLU A 2 -0.10 -18.23 18.31
C GLU A 2 0.39 -16.87 18.87
N LYS A 3 -0.02 -16.47 20.07
CA LYS A 3 0.37 -15.19 20.70
C LYS A 3 1.89 -15.00 20.84
N ARG A 4 2.65 -16.10 20.98
CA ARG A 4 4.11 -16.08 21.16
C ARG A 4 4.88 -15.76 19.87
N LYS A 5 4.33 -16.08 18.69
CA LYS A 5 4.97 -15.79 17.40
C LYS A 5 4.90 -14.31 17.03
N HIS A 6 3.79 -13.63 17.35
CA HIS A 6 3.63 -12.21 17.05
C HIS A 6 4.47 -11.30 17.96
N ILE A 7 4.78 -11.72 19.19
CA ILE A 7 5.64 -10.94 20.11
C ILE A 7 7.05 -10.77 19.54
N TRP A 8 7.62 -11.80 18.92
CA TRP A 8 8.93 -11.69 18.28
C TRP A 8 8.92 -10.77 17.07
N SER A 9 7.87 -10.83 16.24
CA SER A 9 7.70 -9.91 15.11
C SER A 9 7.53 -8.46 15.57
N LEU A 10 6.78 -8.23 16.65
CA LEU A 10 6.59 -6.90 17.24
C LEU A 10 7.90 -6.37 17.82
N LEU A 11 8.64 -7.21 18.55
CA LEU A 11 9.93 -6.85 19.14
C LEU A 11 10.96 -6.54 18.04
N PHE A 12 11.02 -7.36 17.00
CA PHE A 12 11.87 -7.10 15.84
C PHE A 12 11.53 -5.78 15.14
N LEU A 13 10.24 -5.49 14.95
CA LEU A 13 9.78 -4.22 14.40
C LEU A 13 10.20 -3.03 15.27
N LEU A 14 10.01 -3.12 16.60
CA LEU A 14 10.41 -2.06 17.53
C LEU A 14 11.91 -1.82 17.50
N VAL A 15 12.71 -2.88 17.40
CA VAL A 15 14.17 -2.78 17.23
C VAL A 15 14.52 -2.08 15.91
N LEU A 16 13.87 -2.44 14.81
CA LEU A 16 14.09 -1.81 13.51
C LEU A 16 13.71 -0.31 13.55
N MET A 17 12.57 0.02 14.17
CA MET A 17 12.12 1.40 14.36
C MET A 17 13.12 2.20 15.21
N ALA A 18 13.58 1.64 16.34
CA ALA A 18 14.59 2.28 17.18
C ALA A 18 15.93 2.47 16.44
N PHE A 19 16.35 1.49 15.64
CA PHE A 19 17.55 1.58 14.81
C PHE A 19 17.44 2.68 13.75
N THR A 20 16.29 2.80 13.07
CA THR A 20 16.02 3.88 12.11
C THR A 20 16.06 5.25 12.78
N PHE A 21 15.44 5.41 13.96
CA PHE A 21 15.54 6.66 14.72
C PHE A 21 16.96 6.96 15.16
N PHE A 22 17.72 5.95 15.61
CA PHE A 22 19.12 6.11 15.98
C PHE A 22 19.97 6.61 14.80
N LEU A 23 19.77 6.04 13.61
CA LEU A 23 20.45 6.50 12.39
C LEU A 23 20.03 7.91 12.00
N LEU A 24 18.72 8.23 12.04
CA LEU A 24 18.19 9.57 11.76
C LEU A 24 18.79 10.61 12.71
N PHE A 25 18.71 10.41 14.02
CA PHE A 25 19.25 11.36 15.00
C PHE A 25 20.77 11.49 14.98
N ARG A 26 21.48 10.48 14.49
CA ARG A 26 22.93 10.56 14.30
C ARG A 26 23.33 11.39 13.08
N GLN A 27 22.49 11.42 12.04
CA GLN A 27 22.76 12.11 10.78
C GLN A 27 22.13 13.50 10.70
N LEU A 28 21.03 13.75 11.42
CA LEU A 28 20.30 15.02 11.41
C LEU A 28 20.59 15.84 12.67
N ASN A 29 21.00 17.09 12.46
CA ASN A 29 21.01 18.08 13.53
C ASN A 29 19.58 18.61 13.73
N ILE A 30 19.10 18.63 14.99
CA ILE A 30 17.73 19.06 15.30
C ILE A 30 17.52 20.53 14.93
N GLN A 31 18.58 21.35 15.00
CA GLN A 31 18.58 22.75 14.59
C GLN A 31 18.23 22.89 13.09
N ASP A 32 18.93 22.13 12.23
CA ASP A 32 18.71 22.16 10.77
C ASP A 32 17.28 21.71 10.40
N LEU A 33 16.71 20.77 11.16
CA LEU A 33 15.32 20.34 10.99
C LEU A 33 14.34 21.48 11.32
N MET A 34 14.57 22.23 12.40
CA MET A 34 13.74 23.37 12.77
C MET A 34 13.86 24.53 11.79
N ASP A 35 15.05 24.81 11.31
CA ASP A 35 15.29 25.84 10.29
C ASP A 35 14.61 25.46 8.96
N THR A 36 14.62 24.17 8.60
CA THR A 36 13.90 23.68 7.41
C THR A 36 12.39 23.81 7.56
N ILE A 37 11.83 23.49 8.74
CA ILE A 37 10.38 23.59 8.99
C ILE A 37 9.91 25.05 8.98
N THR A 38 10.72 25.97 9.50
CA THR A 38 10.38 27.40 9.56
C THR A 38 10.61 28.13 8.23
N GLY A 39 11.57 27.68 7.42
CA GLY A 39 11.83 28.18 6.06
C GLY A 39 10.94 27.57 4.97
N PHE A 40 10.08 26.60 5.31
CA PHE A 40 9.26 25.89 4.34
C PHE A 40 8.14 26.77 3.76
N GLU A 41 8.04 26.83 2.43
CA GLU A 41 6.95 27.57 1.80
C GLU A 41 5.60 26.84 2.00
N PRO A 42 4.60 27.49 2.63
CA PRO A 42 3.32 26.83 2.96
C PRO A 42 2.53 26.36 1.72
N VAL A 43 2.86 26.89 0.54
CA VAL A 43 2.26 26.48 -0.74
C VAL A 43 2.48 24.99 -1.01
N PHE A 44 3.69 24.48 -0.79
CA PHE A 44 3.97 23.05 -1.00
C PHE A 44 3.25 22.17 0.03
N LEU A 45 3.00 22.66 1.24
CA LEU A 45 2.27 21.93 2.27
C LEU A 45 0.81 21.76 1.85
N VAL A 46 0.18 22.87 1.42
CA VAL A 46 -1.19 22.87 0.93
C VAL A 46 -1.31 22.00 -0.33
N ALA A 47 -0.36 22.08 -1.25
CA ALA A 47 -0.32 21.22 -2.43
C ALA A 47 -0.22 19.73 -2.06
N GLY A 48 0.64 19.38 -1.11
CA GLY A 48 0.76 18.01 -0.59
C GLY A 48 -0.52 17.51 0.06
N MET A 49 -1.18 18.32 0.89
CA MET A 49 -2.48 18.00 1.47
C MET A 49 -3.55 17.79 0.38
N GLY A 50 -3.55 18.63 -0.67
CA GLY A 50 -4.42 18.46 -1.83
C GLY A 50 -4.20 17.13 -2.56
N MET A 51 -2.94 16.71 -2.73
CA MET A 51 -2.62 15.43 -3.35
C MET A 51 -3.10 14.23 -2.53
N VAL A 52 -3.08 14.30 -1.20
CA VAL A 52 -3.65 13.26 -0.33
C VAL A 52 -5.16 13.15 -0.54
N VAL A 53 -5.88 14.27 -0.60
CA VAL A 53 -7.33 14.27 -0.88
C VAL A 53 -7.62 13.70 -2.26
N LEU A 54 -6.82 14.05 -3.27
CA LEU A 54 -6.94 13.50 -4.63
C LEU A 54 -6.71 11.98 -4.63
N PHE A 55 -5.68 11.51 -3.94
CA PHE A 55 -5.39 10.09 -3.77
C PHE A 55 -6.59 9.33 -3.18
N LEU A 56 -7.17 9.83 -2.08
CA LEU A 56 -8.36 9.23 -1.45
C LEU A 56 -9.57 9.22 -2.39
N CYS A 57 -9.78 10.28 -3.17
CA CYS A 57 -10.85 10.34 -4.16
C CYS A 57 -10.66 9.30 -5.27
N CYS A 58 -9.44 9.15 -5.77
CA CYS A 58 -9.08 8.17 -6.79
C CYS A 58 -9.30 6.74 -6.29
N GLU A 59 -8.84 6.44 -5.08
CA GLU A 59 -9.03 5.13 -4.46
C GLU A 59 -10.52 4.81 -4.28
N ALA A 60 -11.29 5.74 -3.72
CA ALA A 60 -12.73 5.60 -3.57
C ALA A 60 -13.44 5.36 -4.93
N PHE A 61 -12.97 6.03 -5.99
CA PHE A 61 -13.49 5.84 -7.33
C PHE A 61 -13.23 4.44 -7.87
N VAL A 62 -12.01 3.91 -7.70
CA VAL A 62 -11.65 2.54 -8.10
C VAL A 62 -12.52 1.52 -7.37
N PHE A 63 -12.63 1.61 -6.04
CA PHE A 63 -13.46 0.69 -5.26
C PHE A 63 -14.93 0.70 -5.70
N ARG A 64 -15.46 1.89 -5.99
CA ARG A 64 -16.83 2.00 -6.48
C ARG A 64 -17.04 1.34 -7.84
N ILE A 65 -16.06 1.42 -8.74
CA ILE A 65 -16.10 0.73 -10.04
C ILE A 65 -16.08 -0.78 -9.83
N VAL A 66 -15.13 -1.28 -9.04
CA VAL A 66 -14.97 -2.73 -8.81
C VAL A 66 -16.23 -3.32 -8.16
N LEU A 67 -16.75 -2.68 -7.12
CA LEU A 67 -17.96 -3.12 -6.43
C LEU A 67 -19.22 -3.05 -7.31
N LYS A 68 -19.32 -2.03 -8.16
CA LYS A 68 -20.38 -1.95 -9.17
C LYS A 68 -20.27 -3.08 -10.20
N GLY A 69 -19.06 -3.45 -10.59
CA GLY A 69 -18.80 -4.55 -11.53
C GLY A 69 -19.14 -5.95 -11.00
N ILE A 70 -19.23 -6.12 -9.68
CA ILE A 70 -19.63 -7.38 -9.02
C ILE A 70 -21.06 -7.33 -8.46
N ASP A 71 -21.92 -6.49 -9.03
CA ASP A 71 -23.34 -6.32 -8.66
C ASP A 71 -23.54 -5.96 -7.18
N HIS A 72 -22.71 -5.06 -6.65
CA HIS A 72 -22.89 -4.52 -5.30
C HIS A 72 -22.57 -3.02 -5.24
N PRO A 73 -23.39 -2.17 -5.89
CA PRO A 73 -23.13 -0.74 -5.95
C PRO A 73 -23.21 -0.08 -4.57
N ILE A 74 -22.17 0.67 -4.20
CA ILE A 74 -22.11 1.44 -2.96
C ILE A 74 -22.30 2.95 -3.20
N ARG A 75 -22.68 3.67 -2.14
CA ARG A 75 -22.77 5.14 -2.16
C ARG A 75 -21.37 5.75 -2.28
N ARG A 76 -21.27 6.93 -2.90
CA ARG A 76 -19.99 7.66 -3.07
C ARG A 76 -19.32 7.95 -1.73
N ILE A 77 -20.11 8.34 -0.73
CA ILE A 77 -19.62 8.64 0.61
C ILE A 77 -19.05 7.38 1.28
N SER A 78 -19.73 6.24 1.17
CA SER A 78 -19.23 4.95 1.70
C SER A 78 -17.88 4.57 1.07
N ALA A 79 -17.73 4.77 -0.24
CA ALA A 79 -16.46 4.51 -0.93
C ALA A 79 -15.32 5.41 -0.41
N LEU A 80 -15.61 6.69 -0.17
CA LEU A 80 -14.65 7.62 0.41
C LEU A 80 -14.28 7.26 1.84
N VAL A 81 -15.25 6.80 2.64
CA VAL A 81 -15.01 6.29 4.00
C VAL A 81 -14.11 5.06 3.95
N TYR A 82 -14.32 4.13 3.01
CA TYR A 82 -13.46 2.95 2.85
C TYR A 82 -12.02 3.30 2.46
N ALA A 83 -11.82 4.27 1.56
CA ALA A 83 -10.48 4.79 1.24
C ALA A 83 -9.82 5.45 2.47
N GLY A 84 -10.58 6.23 3.24
CA GLY A 84 -10.09 6.83 4.49
C GLY A 84 -9.72 5.79 5.56
N ILE A 85 -10.49 4.70 5.67
CA ILE A 85 -10.19 3.57 6.56
C ILE A 85 -8.90 2.89 6.12
N ASP A 86 -8.74 2.59 4.83
CA ASP A 86 -7.49 2.00 4.31
C ASP A 86 -6.30 2.88 4.66
N PHE A 87 -6.37 4.17 4.32
CA PHE A 87 -5.30 5.14 4.60
C PHE A 87 -4.96 5.21 6.09
N TYR A 88 -5.98 5.35 6.96
CA TYR A 88 -5.78 5.46 8.39
C TYR A 88 -5.13 4.21 8.98
N PHE A 89 -5.68 3.02 8.68
CA PHE A 89 -5.15 1.77 9.21
C PHE A 89 -3.77 1.43 8.62
N SER A 90 -3.49 1.83 7.37
CA SER A 90 -2.16 1.74 6.77
C SER A 90 -1.15 2.63 7.50
N CYS A 91 -1.52 3.83 7.94
CA CYS A 91 -0.62 4.72 8.68
C CYS A 91 -0.30 4.24 10.11
N ILE A 92 -1.24 3.59 10.79
CA ILE A 92 -1.03 3.15 12.19
C ILE A 92 -0.49 1.72 12.30
N THR A 93 -0.49 0.94 11.21
CA THR A 93 0.00 -0.43 11.22
C THR A 93 1.41 -0.55 10.67
N PRO A 94 2.22 -1.47 11.24
CA PRO A 94 3.53 -1.74 10.68
C PRO A 94 3.43 -2.24 9.24
N SER A 95 4.35 -1.76 8.40
CA SER A 95 4.45 -2.13 6.98
C SER A 95 3.22 -1.76 6.13
N ALA A 96 2.33 -0.90 6.62
CA ALA A 96 1.14 -0.44 5.89
C ALA A 96 0.17 -1.55 5.43
N ASN A 97 0.18 -2.71 6.11
CA ASN A 97 -0.64 -3.86 5.72
C ASN A 97 -2.03 -3.88 6.38
N GLY A 98 -2.33 -2.96 7.30
CA GLY A 98 -3.58 -2.94 8.06
C GLY A 98 -4.77 -2.32 7.34
N GLY A 99 -4.55 -1.51 6.30
CA GLY A 99 -5.60 -0.83 5.56
C GLY A 99 -6.62 -1.78 4.97
N GLN A 100 -6.17 -2.66 4.07
CA GLN A 100 -7.04 -3.56 3.32
C GLN A 100 -7.84 -4.53 4.23
N PRO A 101 -7.27 -5.16 5.27
CA PRO A 101 -8.04 -5.98 6.21
C PRO A 101 -9.12 -5.19 6.96
N ALA A 102 -8.79 -3.97 7.43
CA ALA A 102 -9.77 -3.11 8.09
C ALA A 102 -10.89 -2.71 7.13
N GLN A 103 -10.53 -2.35 5.90
CA GLN A 103 -11.48 -2.03 4.85
C GLN A 103 -12.44 -3.19 4.59
N ALA A 104 -11.94 -4.43 4.45
CA ALA A 104 -12.77 -5.63 4.30
C ALA A 104 -13.79 -5.79 5.45
N TYR A 105 -13.32 -5.57 6.68
CA TYR A 105 -14.14 -5.67 7.89
C TYR A 105 -15.28 -4.63 7.89
N TYR A 106 -14.97 -3.37 7.58
CA TYR A 106 -16.00 -2.32 7.53
C TYR A 106 -16.96 -2.47 6.35
N MET A 107 -16.49 -2.93 5.19
CA MET A 107 -17.38 -3.29 4.08
C MET A 107 -18.37 -4.39 4.48
N THR A 108 -17.89 -5.41 5.20
CA THR A 108 -18.75 -6.51 5.68
C THR A 108 -19.77 -6.00 6.70
N LYS A 109 -19.35 -5.08 7.59
CA LYS A 109 -20.23 -4.42 8.56
C LYS A 109 -21.34 -3.59 7.89
N ASP A 110 -21.05 -3.00 6.74
CA ASP A 110 -21.99 -2.19 5.97
C ASP A 110 -22.89 -3.00 5.02
N GLY A 111 -22.82 -4.34 5.08
CA GLY A 111 -23.69 -5.25 4.32
C GLY A 111 -23.12 -5.76 3.00
N VAL A 112 -21.86 -5.45 2.67
CA VAL A 112 -21.17 -6.08 1.54
C VAL A 112 -20.83 -7.54 1.91
N PRO A 113 -21.23 -8.55 1.13
CA PRO A 113 -20.88 -9.93 1.44
C PRO A 113 -19.36 -10.11 1.54
N LEU A 114 -18.86 -10.85 2.54
CA LEU A 114 -17.43 -11.08 2.76
C LEU A 114 -16.71 -11.57 1.49
N SER A 115 -17.37 -12.44 0.70
CA SER A 115 -16.85 -12.92 -0.59
C SER A 115 -16.64 -11.79 -1.59
N LYS A 116 -17.57 -10.82 -1.66
CA LYS A 116 -17.47 -9.68 -2.58
C LYS A 116 -16.40 -8.69 -2.12
N SER A 117 -16.30 -8.44 -0.81
CA SER A 117 -15.24 -7.59 -0.24
C SER A 117 -13.85 -8.17 -0.49
N GLY A 118 -13.67 -9.48 -0.27
CA GLY A 118 -12.40 -10.17 -0.52
C GLY A 118 -11.99 -10.11 -1.99
N ILE A 119 -12.92 -10.37 -2.92
CA ILE A 119 -12.64 -10.25 -4.37
C ILE A 119 -12.28 -8.81 -4.74
N THR A 120 -13.00 -7.83 -4.18
CA THR A 120 -12.73 -6.41 -4.44
C THR A 120 -11.30 -6.04 -4.05
N ILE A 121 -10.85 -6.45 -2.87
CA ILE A 121 -9.49 -6.20 -2.38
C ILE A 121 -8.44 -6.93 -3.23
N LEU A 122 -8.69 -8.17 -3.62
CA LEU A 122 -7.80 -8.93 -4.50
C LEU A 122 -7.63 -8.26 -5.87
N VAL A 123 -8.75 -7.82 -6.48
CA VAL A 123 -8.72 -7.10 -7.77
C VAL A 123 -7.99 -5.77 -7.61
N TYR A 124 -8.25 -5.02 -6.54
CA TYR A 124 -7.54 -3.77 -6.26
C TYR A 124 -6.03 -3.96 -6.12
N GLY A 125 -5.61 -4.95 -5.31
CA GLY A 125 -4.20 -5.30 -5.16
C GLY A 125 -3.54 -5.73 -6.47
N MET A 126 -4.24 -6.50 -7.29
CA MET A 126 -3.77 -6.91 -8.62
C MET A 126 -3.60 -5.71 -9.56
N MET A 127 -4.56 -4.77 -9.59
CA MET A 127 -4.46 -3.54 -10.38
C MET A 127 -3.27 -2.68 -9.94
N TYR A 128 -3.06 -2.54 -8.62
CA TYR A 128 -1.93 -1.81 -8.07
C TYR A 128 -0.59 -2.42 -8.52
N LYS A 129 -0.45 -3.75 -8.42
CA LYS A 129 0.75 -4.47 -8.87
C LYS A 129 0.99 -4.33 -10.38
N ALA A 130 -0.05 -4.40 -11.20
CA ALA A 130 0.06 -4.17 -12.64
C ALA A 130 0.58 -2.76 -12.96
N VAL A 131 0.02 -1.74 -12.33
CA VAL A 131 0.44 -0.35 -12.52
C VAL A 131 1.89 -0.16 -12.04
N LEU A 132 2.27 -0.79 -10.94
CA LEU A 132 3.65 -0.74 -10.43
C LEU A 132 4.65 -1.35 -11.43
N LEU A 133 4.32 -2.51 -12.02
CA LEU A 133 5.14 -3.13 -13.07
C LEU A 133 5.22 -2.26 -14.33
N LEU A 134 4.12 -1.62 -14.74
CA LEU A 134 4.11 -0.69 -15.88
C LEU A 134 5.02 0.52 -15.63
N PHE A 135 4.96 1.13 -14.45
CA PHE A 135 5.86 2.22 -14.09
C PHE A 135 7.32 1.75 -13.99
N GLY A 136 7.57 0.55 -13.48
CA GLY A 136 8.90 -0.06 -13.46
C GLY A 136 9.47 -0.23 -14.88
N MET A 137 8.68 -0.76 -15.82
CA MET A 137 9.07 -0.86 -17.22
C MET A 137 9.28 0.49 -17.87
N PHE A 138 8.42 1.47 -17.59
CA PHE A 138 8.58 2.84 -18.09
C PHE A 138 9.89 3.47 -17.60
N ALA A 139 10.23 3.28 -16.32
CA ALA A 139 11.49 3.75 -15.75
C ALA A 139 12.72 3.10 -16.42
N LEU A 140 12.67 1.79 -16.71
CA LEU A 140 13.72 1.09 -17.45
C LEU A 140 13.92 1.65 -18.87
N CYS A 141 12.85 2.01 -19.55
CA CYS A 141 12.91 2.57 -20.90
C CYS A 141 13.45 4.01 -20.93
N MET A 142 13.06 4.84 -19.96
CA MET A 142 13.41 6.27 -19.94
C MET A 142 14.79 6.53 -19.33
N VAL A 143 15.15 5.80 -18.28
CA VAL A 143 16.39 6.06 -17.53
C VAL A 143 17.15 4.76 -17.22
N PRO A 144 17.54 3.98 -18.25
CA PRO A 144 18.22 2.69 -18.04
C PRO A 144 19.57 2.86 -17.33
N SER A 145 20.28 3.96 -17.58
CA SER A 145 21.56 4.26 -16.94
C SER A 145 21.46 4.43 -15.42
N TYR A 146 20.32 4.91 -14.92
CA TYR A 146 20.11 5.04 -13.47
C TYR A 146 19.85 3.68 -12.81
N VAL A 147 19.11 2.80 -13.49
CA VAL A 147 18.77 1.47 -12.95
C VAL A 147 19.97 0.51 -13.01
N PHE A 148 20.75 0.55 -14.10
CA PHE A 148 21.85 -0.39 -14.33
C PHE A 148 23.24 0.20 -14.05
N GLY A 149 23.40 1.52 -13.98
CA GLY A 149 24.70 2.19 -13.91
C GLY A 149 25.11 2.76 -12.55
N GLU A 150 24.16 2.99 -11.63
CA GLU A 150 24.46 3.57 -10.31
C GLU A 150 25.11 2.57 -9.35
N SER A 151 24.52 1.39 -9.17
CA SER A 151 25.11 0.34 -8.32
C SER A 151 24.53 -1.04 -8.60
N THR A 152 25.36 -2.07 -8.46
CA THR A 152 24.90 -3.48 -8.55
C THR A 152 23.82 -3.79 -7.51
N LEU A 153 23.86 -3.14 -6.35
CA LEU A 153 22.85 -3.31 -5.30
C LEU A 153 21.47 -2.81 -5.76
N LEU A 154 21.40 -1.63 -6.38
CA LEU A 154 20.14 -1.06 -6.87
C LEU A 154 19.55 -1.95 -7.97
N MET A 155 20.37 -2.45 -8.88
CA MET A 155 19.94 -3.40 -9.91
C MET A 155 19.35 -4.70 -9.30
N VAL A 156 20.04 -5.28 -8.31
CA VAL A 156 19.57 -6.50 -7.63
C VAL A 156 18.27 -6.25 -6.88
N LEU A 157 18.15 -5.14 -6.16
CA LEU A 157 16.92 -4.77 -5.44
C LEU A 157 15.75 -4.52 -6.40
N PHE A 158 16.01 -3.85 -7.52
CA PHE A 158 15.01 -3.61 -8.56
C PHE A 158 14.51 -4.93 -9.17
N LEU A 159 15.42 -5.82 -9.56
CA LEU A 159 15.06 -7.12 -10.12
C LEU A 159 14.31 -7.98 -9.10
N PHE A 160 14.76 -7.99 -7.85
CA PHE A 160 14.09 -8.69 -6.76
C PHE A 160 12.65 -8.17 -6.57
N GLY A 161 12.46 -6.85 -6.51
CA GLY A 161 11.14 -6.23 -6.40
C GLY A 161 10.23 -6.61 -7.57
N ALA A 162 10.74 -6.53 -8.80
CA ALA A 162 10.00 -6.89 -10.00
C ALA A 162 9.58 -8.38 -10.00
N VAL A 163 10.47 -9.29 -9.63
CA VAL A 163 10.16 -10.73 -9.52
C VAL A 163 9.09 -10.97 -8.44
N CYS A 164 9.20 -10.32 -7.28
CA CYS A 164 8.20 -10.42 -6.22
C CYS A 164 6.83 -9.89 -6.68
N ASP A 165 6.79 -8.76 -7.38
CA ASP A 165 5.53 -8.19 -7.89
C ASP A 165 4.87 -9.10 -8.94
N VAL A 166 5.66 -9.66 -9.86
CA VAL A 166 5.16 -10.64 -10.84
C VAL A 166 4.64 -11.90 -10.13
N ALA A 167 5.37 -12.43 -9.15
CA ALA A 167 4.95 -13.61 -8.41
C ALA A 167 3.62 -13.38 -7.67
N VAL A 168 3.47 -12.24 -6.99
CA VAL A 168 2.23 -11.86 -6.31
C VAL A 168 1.10 -11.66 -7.31
N PHE A 169 1.36 -10.99 -8.44
CA PHE A 169 0.36 -10.78 -9.48
C PHE A 169 -0.18 -12.10 -10.05
N VAL A 170 0.70 -13.06 -10.36
CA VAL A 170 0.32 -14.40 -10.82
C VAL A 170 -0.47 -15.15 -9.75
N LEU A 171 -0.07 -15.03 -8.47
CA LEU A 171 -0.79 -15.65 -7.37
C LEU A 171 -2.21 -15.07 -7.20
N CYS A 172 -2.36 -13.75 -7.31
CA CYS A 172 -3.67 -13.09 -7.28
C CYS A 172 -4.56 -13.54 -8.45
N LEU A 173 -4.00 -13.64 -9.67
CA LEU A 173 -4.70 -14.18 -10.83
C LEU A 173 -5.20 -15.61 -10.55
N PHE A 174 -4.33 -16.48 -10.06
CA PHE A 174 -4.69 -17.85 -9.72
C PHE A 174 -5.80 -17.90 -8.67
N ALA A 175 -5.73 -17.06 -7.63
CA ALA A 175 -6.74 -16.99 -6.58
C ALA A 175 -8.12 -16.53 -7.09
N ILE A 176 -8.17 -15.66 -8.10
CA ILE A 176 -9.42 -15.18 -8.72
C ILE A 176 -10.05 -16.26 -9.61
N PHE A 177 -9.25 -16.98 -10.40
CA PHE A 177 -9.76 -17.99 -11.35
C PHE A 177 -10.00 -19.38 -10.73
N HIS A 178 -9.33 -19.71 -9.63
CA HIS A 178 -9.52 -20.97 -8.90
C HIS A 178 -9.93 -20.74 -7.44
N PRO A 179 -11.12 -20.15 -7.18
CA PRO A 179 -11.59 -19.88 -5.83
C PRO A 179 -11.79 -21.18 -5.00
N ASP A 180 -12.03 -22.31 -5.66
CA ASP A 180 -12.27 -23.61 -5.02
C ASP A 180 -11.00 -24.24 -4.40
N CYS A 181 -9.80 -23.84 -4.81
CA CYS A 181 -8.56 -24.32 -4.19
C CYS A 181 -8.27 -23.65 -2.83
N ILE A 182 -8.85 -22.47 -2.57
CA ILE A 182 -8.63 -21.68 -1.36
C ILE A 182 -9.77 -21.90 -0.35
N ARG A 183 -10.97 -22.23 -0.81
CA ARG A 183 -12.06 -22.76 0.03
C ARG A 183 -11.83 -24.24 0.32
N ARG A 184 -10.98 -24.56 1.29
CA ARG A 184 -11.14 -25.85 1.98
C ARG A 184 -12.30 -25.73 2.98
N PRO A 185 -13.20 -26.74 3.04
CA PRO A 185 -14.36 -26.75 3.93
C PRO A 185 -13.99 -26.69 5.41
#